data_AF-A0A2S9GTZ8-F1
#
_entry.id   AF-A0A2S9GTZ8-F1
#
_cell.length_a   1.000
_cell.length_b   1.000
_cell.length_c   1.000
_cell.angle_alpha   90.00
_cell.angle_beta   90.00
_cell.angle_gamma   90.00
#
_symmetry.space_group_name_H-M   'P 1'
#
loop_
_entity.id
_entity.type
_entity.pdbx_description
1 polymer ?
#
loop_
_entity_poly.entity_id
_entity_poly.type
_entity_poly.pdbx_seq_one_letter_code
_entity_poly.pdbx_strand_id
1 'polypeptide(L)'
;MTFAESIRICFNKYADFNGRASRSEFWWFALFTFLVSAALNIINRSGTLSGLFSLATLIPSLAVGARRLHDTNRSGWLQLLWFIPIIGWIFLLIWDVQDSDKEANRFDTAA
;
A
#
# COMPACT_ATOMS: atom_id res chain seq x y z
N MET A 1 15.47 2.39 -0.78
CA MET A 1 14.77 1.81 0.41
C MET A 1 15.17 0.35 0.54
N THR A 2 15.63 -0.09 1.70
CA THR A 2 15.83 -1.53 1.98
C THR A 2 14.50 -2.16 2.42
N PHE A 3 14.39 -3.48 2.30
CA PHE A 3 13.19 -4.25 2.68
C PHE A 3 12.81 -4.03 4.15
N ALA A 4 13.79 -4.11 5.06
CA ALA A 4 13.55 -3.89 6.49
C ALA A 4 13.11 -2.45 6.79
N GLU A 5 13.69 -1.46 6.10
CA GLU A 5 13.36 -0.04 6.30
C GLU A 5 11.91 0.26 5.88
N SER A 6 11.45 -0.33 4.77
CA SER A 6 10.09 -0.13 4.26
C SER A 6 9.04 -0.76 5.18
N ILE A 7 9.31 -1.93 5.75
CA ILE A 7 8.46 -2.54 6.79
C ILE A 7 8.37 -1.62 8.01
N ARG A 8 9.52 -1.14 8.51
CA ARG A 8 9.57 -0.25 9.68
C ARG A 8 8.78 1.03 9.45
N ILE A 9 8.90 1.65 8.27
CA ILE A 9 8.17 2.86 7.92
C ILE A 9 6.66 2.61 7.83
N CYS A 10 6.23 1.49 7.22
CA CYS A 10 4.81 1.14 7.15
C CYS A 10 4.20 0.92 8.52
N PHE A 11 4.91 0.25 9.44
CA PHE A 11 4.43 0.05 10.81
C PHE A 11 4.51 1.32 11.67
N ASN A 12 5.51 2.19 11.46
CA ASN A 12 5.54 3.50 12.15
C ASN A 12 4.44 4.44 11.65
N LYS A 13 4.17 4.43 10.35
CA LYS A 13 3.11 5.21 9.72
C LYS A 13 1.87 4.34 9.50
N TYR A 14 1.43 3.62 10.53
CA TYR A 14 0.40 2.59 10.41
C TYR A 14 -0.94 3.13 9.87
N ALA A 15 -1.36 4.32 10.31
CA ALA A 15 -2.63 4.95 9.95
C ALA A 15 -2.44 6.41 9.47
N ASP A 16 -1.24 6.76 9.00
CA ASP A 16 -0.98 8.09 8.47
C ASP A 16 -1.35 8.13 6.98
N PHE A 17 -2.43 8.83 6.61
CA PHE A 17 -2.84 8.94 5.21
C PHE A 17 -2.19 10.14 4.51
N ASN A 18 -1.39 10.92 5.23
CA ASN A 18 -0.76 12.13 4.72
C ASN A 18 0.66 11.85 4.21
N GLY A 19 1.03 12.59 3.18
CA GLY A 19 2.35 12.54 2.57
C GLY A 19 2.51 11.52 1.44
N ARG A 20 3.77 11.30 1.09
CA ARG A 20 4.22 10.61 -0.11
C ARG A 20 4.81 9.24 0.24
N ALA A 21 4.56 8.24 -0.62
CA ALA A 21 5.11 6.90 -0.46
C ALA A 21 5.89 6.51 -1.72
N SER A 22 7.19 6.25 -1.55
CA SER A 22 8.03 5.86 -2.68
C SER A 22 7.55 4.55 -3.33
N ARG A 23 7.73 4.39 -4.64
CA ARG A 23 7.46 3.15 -5.38
C ARG A 23 7.96 1.91 -4.65
N SER A 24 9.20 1.97 -4.17
CA SER A 24 9.86 0.87 -3.47
C SER A 24 9.21 0.54 -2.11
N GLU A 25 8.67 1.53 -1.39
CA GLU A 25 7.95 1.29 -0.13
C GLU A 25 6.68 0.49 -0.35
N PHE A 26 5.92 0.84 -1.40
CA PHE A 26 4.71 0.10 -1.79
C PHE A 26 5.03 -1.35 -2.20
N TRP A 27 5.98 -1.54 -3.12
CA TRP A 27 6.31 -2.88 -3.63
C TRP A 27 6.93 -3.80 -2.58
N TRP A 28 7.77 -3.27 -1.69
CA TRP A 28 8.31 -4.07 -0.58
C TRP A 28 7.23 -4.44 0.44
N PHE A 29 6.30 -3.55 0.74
CA PHE A 29 5.17 -3.85 1.62
C PHE A 29 4.20 -4.87 1.01
N ALA A 30 3.92 -4.75 -0.30
CA ALA A 30 3.13 -5.73 -1.04
C ALA A 30 3.79 -7.12 -1.01
N LEU A 31 5.11 -7.19 -1.26
CA LEU A 31 5.88 -8.43 -1.18
C LEU A 31 5.86 -9.02 0.24
N PHE A 32 6.07 -8.19 1.27
CA PHE A 32 6.00 -8.62 2.67
C PHE A 32 4.64 -9.22 3.00
N THR A 33 3.56 -8.52 2.64
CA THR A 33 2.18 -8.97 2.90
C THR A 33 1.89 -10.28 2.17
N PHE A 34 2.36 -10.43 0.93
CA PHE A 34 2.24 -11.66 0.15
C PHE A 34 2.99 -12.83 0.79
N LEU A 35 4.26 -12.63 1.19
CA LEU A 35 5.09 -13.68 1.79
C LEU A 35 4.54 -14.14 3.15
N VAL A 36 4.15 -13.20 4.02
CA VAL A 36 3.59 -13.54 5.33
C VAL A 36 2.24 -14.24 5.15
N SER A 37 1.39 -13.76 4.24
CA SER A 37 0.11 -14.42 3.95
C SER A 37 0.31 -15.84 3.40
N ALA A 38 1.27 -16.05 2.49
CA ALA A 38 1.59 -17.37 1.96
C ALA A 38 2.11 -18.31 3.06
N ALA A 39 3.05 -17.85 3.89
CA ALA A 39 3.57 -18.62 5.02
C ALA A 39 2.47 -18.99 6.02
N LEU A 40 1.59 -18.05 6.37
CA LEU A 40 0.46 -18.30 7.28
C LEU A 40 -0.55 -19.28 6.70
N ASN A 41 -0.81 -19.27 5.39
CA ASN A 41 -1.69 -20.25 4.74
C ASN A 41 -1.10 -21.67 4.75
N ILE A 42 0.23 -21.81 4.68
CA ILE A 42 0.91 -23.11 4.75
C ILE A 42 0.89 -23.65 6.19
N ILE A 43 1.22 -22.80 7.17
CA ILE A 43 1.35 -23.20 8.58
C ILE A 43 -0.02 -23.39 9.23
N ASN A 44 -0.96 -22.48 8.98
CA ASN A 44 -2.29 -22.52 9.58
C ASN A 44 -3.39 -22.75 8.55
N ARG A 45 -3.73 -24.02 8.35
CA ARG A 45 -4.88 -24.46 7.53
C ARG A 45 -6.25 -24.03 8.08
N SER A 46 -6.38 -23.64 9.35
CA SER A 46 -7.64 -23.15 9.90
C SER A 46 -8.00 -21.75 9.41
N GLY A 47 -7.07 -21.01 8.79
CA GLY A 47 -7.31 -19.70 8.19
C GLY A 47 -7.51 -18.54 9.16
N THR A 48 -7.75 -18.81 10.46
CA THR A 48 -8.00 -17.77 11.47
C THR A 48 -6.82 -16.82 11.69
N LEU A 49 -5.58 -17.33 11.77
CA LEU A 49 -4.39 -16.47 11.90
C LEU A 49 -4.14 -15.63 10.64
N SER A 50 -4.38 -16.21 9.46
CA SER A 50 -4.29 -15.50 8.19
C SER A 50 -5.31 -14.35 8.11
N GLY A 51 -6.54 -14.59 8.58
CA GLY A 51 -7.59 -13.57 8.69
C GLY A 51 -7.23 -12.43 9.65
N LEU A 52 -6.70 -12.74 10.85
CA LEU A 52 -6.24 -11.72 11.79
C LEU A 52 -5.08 -10.88 11.22
N PHE A 53 -4.13 -11.54 10.55
CA PHE A 53 -3.02 -10.83 9.91
C PHE A 53 -3.49 -9.93 8.77
N SER A 54 -4.46 -10.40 7.97
CA SER A 54 -5.08 -9.60 6.91
C SER A 54 -5.79 -8.37 7.49
N LEU A 55 -6.50 -8.51 8.60
CA LEU A 55 -7.15 -7.38 9.29
C LEU A 55 -6.13 -6.38 9.85
N ALA A 56 -5.04 -6.86 10.45
CA ALA A 56 -3.97 -6.00 10.93
C ALA A 56 -3.28 -5.25 9.77
N THR A 57 -2.99 -5.93 8.66
CA THR A 57 -2.31 -5.32 7.51
C THR A 57 -3.25 -4.52 6.60
N LEU A 58 -4.56 -4.61 6.79
CA LEU A 58 -5.55 -3.88 6.01
C LEU A 58 -5.37 -2.36 6.14
N ILE A 59 -5.24 -1.84 7.37
CA ILE A 59 -5.08 -0.40 7.60
C ILE A 59 -3.79 0.14 6.96
N PRO A 60 -2.60 -0.43 7.21
CA PRO A 60 -1.37 0.04 6.57
C PRO A 60 -1.38 -0.16 5.05
N SER A 61 -2.01 -1.21 4.51
CA SER A 61 -2.15 -1.36 3.05
C SER A 61 -3.00 -0.24 2.42
N LEU A 62 -4.10 0.14 3.09
CA LEU A 62 -4.90 1.29 2.69
C LEU A 62 -4.11 2.59 2.81
N ALA A 63 -3.41 2.79 3.93
CA ALA A 63 -2.61 4.01 4.15
C ALA A 63 -1.51 4.19 3.09
N VAL A 64 -0.75 3.13 2.79
CA VAL A 64 0.33 3.20 1.78
C VAL A 64 -0.23 3.40 0.38
N GLY A 65 -1.33 2.72 0.00
CA GLY A 65 -1.93 2.94 -1.32
C GLY A 65 -2.59 4.32 -1.46
N ALA A 66 -3.16 4.88 -0.39
CA ALA A 66 -3.64 6.26 -0.38
C ALA A 66 -2.49 7.26 -0.60
N ARG A 67 -1.36 7.11 0.11
CA ARG A 67 -0.15 7.92 -0.12
C ARG A 67 0.41 7.75 -1.53
N ARG A 68 0.32 6.54 -2.08
CA ARG A 68 0.78 6.26 -3.45
C ARG A 68 -0.08 6.94 -4.50
N LEU A 69 -1.40 6.97 -4.30
CA LEU A 69 -2.32 7.72 -5.15
C LEU A 69 -2.12 9.24 -4.99
N HIS A 70 -1.86 9.71 -3.78
CA HIS A 70 -1.49 11.10 -3.54
C HIS A 70 -0.23 11.48 -4.32
N ASP A 71 0.74 10.58 -4.43
CA ASP A 71 1.98 10.78 -5.20
C ASP A 71 1.79 11.09 -6.69
N THR A 72 0.70 10.58 -7.28
CA THR A 72 0.30 10.82 -8.67
C THR A 72 -0.74 11.95 -8.80
N ASN A 73 -0.87 12.80 -7.77
CA ASN A 73 -1.86 13.88 -7.66
C ASN A 73 -3.32 13.39 -7.80
N ARG A 74 -3.58 12.15 -7.38
CA ARG A 74 -4.92 11.54 -7.36
C ARG A 74 -5.46 11.45 -5.94
N SER A 75 -6.77 11.32 -5.81
CA SER A 75 -7.40 11.15 -4.49
C SER A 75 -7.15 9.74 -3.96
N GLY A 76 -6.81 9.59 -2.67
CA GLY A 76 -6.71 8.28 -2.01
C GLY A 76 -8.00 7.46 -2.08
N TRP A 77 -9.15 8.10 -2.27
CA TRP A 77 -10.44 7.43 -2.50
C TRP A 77 -10.48 6.58 -3.77
N LEU A 78 -9.58 6.79 -4.73
CA LEU A 78 -9.50 5.95 -5.92
C LEU A 78 -9.08 4.50 -5.61
N GLN A 79 -8.61 4.21 -4.40
CA GLN A 79 -8.45 2.82 -3.94
C GLN A 79 -9.77 2.03 -3.96
N LEU A 80 -10.93 2.69 -3.90
CA LEU A 80 -12.23 2.03 -4.07
C LEU A 80 -12.41 1.38 -5.45
N LEU A 81 -11.60 1.74 -6.45
CA LEU A 81 -11.56 1.02 -7.72
C LEU A 81 -11.19 -0.45 -7.55
N TRP A 82 -10.60 -0.84 -6.42
CA TRP A 82 -10.35 -2.24 -6.10
C TRP A 82 -11.64 -3.08 -6.08
N PHE A 83 -12.80 -2.48 -5.79
CA PHE A 83 -14.12 -3.14 -5.86
C PHE A 83 -14.63 -3.36 -7.29
N ILE A 84 -14.03 -2.72 -8.29
CA ILE A 84 -14.34 -2.94 -9.71
C ILE A 84 -13.33 -3.95 -10.26
N PRO A 85 -13.69 -5.25 -10.39
CA PRO A 85 -12.77 -6.27 -10.82
C PRO A 85 -12.28 -6.00 -12.24
N ILE A 86 -11.07 -6.45 -12.55
CA ILE A 86 -10.39 -6.32 -13.84
C ILE A 86 -10.00 -4.87 -14.16
N ILE A 87 -10.95 -3.98 -14.42
CA ILE A 87 -10.68 -2.61 -14.86
C ILE A 87 -10.01 -1.81 -13.73
N GLY A 88 -10.59 -1.82 -12.54
CA GLY A 88 -10.05 -1.07 -11.41
C GLY A 88 -8.68 -1.57 -10.96
N TRP A 89 -8.46 -2.89 -11.03
CA TRP A 89 -7.15 -3.49 -10.72
C TRP A 89 -6.07 -3.06 -11.71
N ILE A 90 -6.38 -3.01 -13.00
CA ILE A 90 -5.45 -2.56 -14.04
C ILE A 90 -5.08 -1.08 -13.82
N PHE A 91 -6.05 -0.20 -13.56
CA PHE A 91 -5.78 1.21 -13.29
C PHE A 91 -4.92 1.42 -12.05
N LEU A 92 -5.22 0.71 -10.95
CA LEU A 92 -4.41 0.77 -9.73
C LEU A 92 -2.99 0.26 -9.97
N LEU A 93 -2.81 -0.87 -10.67
CA LEU A 93 -1.48 -1.38 -11.03
C LEU A 93 -0.69 -0.38 -11.88
N ILE A 94 -1.34 0.24 -12.87
CA ILE A 94 -0.68 1.26 -13.70
C ILE A 94 -0.23 2.44 -12.83
N TRP A 95 -1.07 2.92 -11.92
CA TRP A 95 -0.71 4.04 -11.02
C TRP A 95 0.34 3.64 -9.99
N ASP A 96 0.33 2.42 -9.48
CA ASP A 96 1.33 1.90 -8.57
C ASP A 96 2.71 1.78 -9.25
N VAL A 97 2.72 1.53 -10.57
CA VAL A 97 3.93 1.42 -11.41
C VAL A 97 4.36 2.76 -12.05
N GLN A 98 3.54 3.81 -12.05
CA GLN A 98 3.90 5.12 -12.63
C GLN A 98 4.96 5.88 -11.82
N ASP A 99 5.71 6.81 -12.42
CA ASP A 99 6.64 7.64 -11.63
C ASP A 99 5.86 8.60 -10.75
N SER A 100 6.35 8.85 -9.53
CA SER A 100 5.82 9.94 -8.72
C SER A 100 6.03 11.23 -9.48
N ASP A 101 5.01 12.06 -9.51
CA ASP A 101 5.07 13.31 -10.25
C ASP A 101 6.18 14.19 -9.68
N LYS A 102 7.05 14.72 -10.56
CA LYS A 102 8.20 15.54 -10.14
C LYS A 102 7.78 16.97 -9.81
N GLU A 103 6.56 17.36 -10.17
CA GLU A 103 6.01 18.68 -9.88
C GLU A 103 5.46 18.77 -8.45
N ALA A 104 5.41 20.01 -7.94
CA ALA A 104 4.82 20.33 -6.65
C ALA A 104 3.35 19.90 -6.63
N ASN A 105 3.04 18.95 -5.76
CA ASN A 105 1.73 18.33 -5.70
C ASN A 105 0.86 19.07 -4.67
N ARG A 106 -0.46 19.09 -4.89
CA ARG A 106 -1.42 19.67 -3.93
C ARG A 106 -1.40 19.01 -2.53
N PHE A 107 -0.74 17.85 -2.43
CA PHE A 107 -0.55 17.09 -1.20
C PHE A 107 0.86 17.21 -0.62
N ASP A 108 1.77 17.95 -1.29
CA ASP A 108 2.98 18.42 -0.63
C ASP A 108 2.54 19.45 0.40
N THR A 109 2.62 19.10 1.68
CA THR A 109 2.44 20.07 2.75
C THR A 109 3.44 21.18 2.52
N ALA A 110 2.95 22.39 2.22
CA ALA A 110 3.74 23.60 2.16
C ALA A 110 4.52 23.72 3.48
N ALA A 111 5.82 23.45 3.41
CA ALA A 111 6.77 23.60 4.50
C ALA A 111 7.91 24.47 3.99
#